data_AF-A0A8S2UGX0-F1
#
_entry.id   AF-A0A8S2UGX0-F1
#
_cell.length_a   1.000
_cell.length_b   1.000
_cell.length_c   1.000
_cell.angle_alpha   90.00
_cell.angle_beta   90.00
_cell.angle_gamma   90.00
#
_symmetry.space_group_name_H-M   'P 1'
#
loop_
_entity.id
_entity.type
_entity.pdbx_description
1 polymer ?
#
loop_
_entity_poly.entity_id
_entity_poly.type
_entity_poly.pdbx_seq_one_letter_code
_entity_poly.pdbx_strand_id
1 'polypeptide(L)'
;MHHRRSIDSQQHDYLMESGKEGHFIAKNKFDGHSLAVFTSGGDAQGMNPAVRAIVRMGIYLGCKVYFIHEGYQGLVDGGNSIRQATWASVSGILDD
;
A
#
# COMPACT_ATOMS: atom_id res chain seq x y z
N MET A 1 13.88 -16.53 43.55
CA MET A 1 12.71 -15.70 43.19
C MET A 1 13.20 -14.52 42.37
N HIS A 2 13.08 -14.57 41.04
CA HIS A 2 13.13 -13.36 40.22
C HIS A 2 12.08 -13.47 39.11
N HIS A 3 11.26 -12.45 39.10
CA HIS A 3 9.95 -12.29 38.50
C HIS A 3 10.08 -11.95 37.00
N ARG A 4 9.59 -12.81 36.10
CA ARG A 4 9.36 -12.44 34.69
C ARG A 4 8.07 -11.63 34.63
N ARG A 5 8.17 -10.32 34.39
CA ARG A 5 7.02 -9.51 33.98
C ARG A 5 6.86 -9.62 32.47
N SER A 6 5.61 -9.89 32.09
CA SER A 6 5.02 -9.70 30.76
C SER A 6 5.38 -8.32 30.18
N ILE A 7 5.73 -8.28 28.90
CA ILE A 7 5.77 -7.03 28.13
C ILE A 7 4.74 -7.20 27.01
N ASP A 8 3.53 -6.72 27.29
CA ASP A 8 2.59 -6.26 26.26
C ASP A 8 3.23 -5.05 25.56
N SER A 9 3.23 -5.04 24.23
CA SER A 9 3.59 -3.85 23.46
C SER A 9 2.55 -3.58 22.38
N GLN A 10 1.64 -2.67 22.70
CA GLN A 10 0.78 -1.96 21.75
C GLN A 10 1.65 -1.04 20.86
N GLN A 11 1.48 -1.20 19.54
CA GLN A 11 1.42 -0.21 18.46
C GLN A 11 2.46 0.93 18.37
N HIS A 12 3.19 1.01 17.25
CA HIS A 12 3.78 2.27 16.76
C HIS A 12 3.78 2.35 15.23
N ASP A 13 3.37 3.50 14.69
CA ASP A 13 3.16 3.88 13.28
C ASP A 13 4.43 3.77 12.40
N TYR A 14 4.29 3.57 11.07
CA TYR A 14 5.46 3.62 10.15
C TYR A 14 5.60 5.05 9.61
N LEU A 15 6.77 5.64 9.86
CA LEU A 15 7.28 6.79 9.12
C LEU A 15 8.51 6.31 8.33
N MET A 16 8.56 6.60 7.02
CA MET A 16 9.69 6.27 6.16
C MET A 16 10.84 7.24 6.44
N GLU A 17 11.95 6.72 6.96
CA GLU A 17 13.15 7.46 7.35
C GLU A 17 14.37 6.77 6.73
N SER A 18 15.23 7.51 6.04
CA SER A 18 16.47 6.97 5.46
C SER A 18 17.35 6.39 6.58
N GLY A 19 17.85 5.15 6.42
CA GLY A 19 18.66 4.44 7.43
C GLY A 19 17.95 3.31 8.20
N LYS A 20 16.68 2.98 7.89
CA LYS A 20 15.96 1.82 8.45
C LYS A 20 15.94 0.59 7.52
N GLU A 21 16.93 0.47 6.65
CA GLU A 21 17.10 -0.72 5.81
C GLU A 21 17.25 -1.95 6.72
N GLY A 22 16.45 -3.00 6.48
CA GLY A 22 16.43 -4.21 7.32
C GLY A 22 15.49 -4.16 8.54
N HIS A 23 14.73 -3.08 8.75
CA HIS A 23 13.74 -3.03 9.83
C HIS A 23 12.49 -3.86 9.48
N PHE A 24 12.10 -4.78 10.37
CA PHE A 24 10.96 -5.65 10.11
C PHE A 24 9.65 -4.85 10.05
N ILE A 25 8.83 -5.17 9.04
CA ILE A 25 7.49 -4.62 8.85
C ILE A 25 6.44 -5.68 9.18
N ALA A 26 5.73 -5.46 10.28
CA ALA A 26 4.65 -6.34 10.69
C ALA A 26 3.54 -6.35 9.65
N LYS A 27 3.11 -7.56 9.27
CA LYS A 27 1.91 -7.78 8.46
C LYS A 27 0.70 -7.13 9.16
N ASN A 28 -0.26 -6.62 8.38
CA ASN A 28 -1.50 -6.02 8.88
C ASN A 28 -1.34 -4.77 9.77
N LYS A 29 -0.16 -4.14 9.82
CA LYS A 29 0.04 -2.95 10.66
C LYS A 29 -0.94 -1.80 10.37
N PHE A 30 -1.43 -1.71 9.14
CA PHE A 30 -2.37 -0.68 8.69
C PHE A 30 -3.76 -1.27 8.38
N ASP A 31 -4.15 -2.34 9.07
CA ASP A 31 -5.50 -2.88 8.97
C ASP A 31 -6.56 -1.80 9.25
N GLY A 32 -7.70 -1.90 8.55
CA GLY A 32 -8.77 -0.90 8.57
C GLY A 32 -8.48 0.38 7.78
N HIS A 33 -7.25 0.61 7.31
CA HIS A 33 -6.92 1.78 6.49
C HIS A 33 -7.21 1.55 5.00
N SER A 34 -7.44 2.65 4.28
CA SER A 34 -7.60 2.64 2.82
C SER A 34 -6.48 3.42 2.15
N LEU A 35 -5.96 2.89 1.05
CA LEU A 35 -4.91 3.50 0.23
C LEU A 35 -5.42 3.61 -1.20
N ALA A 36 -5.40 4.81 -1.78
CA ALA A 36 -5.77 5.02 -3.18
C ALA A 36 -4.54 5.39 -4.01
N VAL A 37 -4.44 4.82 -5.21
CA VAL A 37 -3.31 5.03 -6.15
C VAL A 37 -3.87 5.53 -7.47
N PHE A 38 -3.27 6.60 -7.99
CA PHE A 38 -3.57 7.15 -9.31
C PHE A 38 -2.33 7.84 -9.87
N THR A 39 -2.31 8.01 -11.18
CA THR A 39 -1.26 8.74 -11.89
C THR A 39 -1.88 9.98 -12.54
N SER A 40 -1.26 11.15 -12.35
CA SER A 40 -1.72 12.41 -12.96
C SER A 40 -1.04 12.72 -14.29
N GLY A 41 -0.02 11.94 -14.68
CA GLY A 41 0.81 12.16 -15.86
C GLY A 41 0.73 11.00 -16.86
N GLY A 42 1.41 11.18 -18.00
CA GLY A 42 1.50 10.18 -19.06
C GLY A 42 2.43 9.01 -18.74
N ASP A 43 2.54 8.08 -19.68
CA ASP A 43 3.29 6.85 -19.50
C ASP A 43 4.79 7.10 -19.36
N ALA A 44 5.36 6.58 -18.27
CA ALA A 44 6.77 6.66 -17.98
C ALA A 44 7.29 5.29 -17.53
N GLN A 45 8.52 4.97 -17.92
CA GLN A 45 9.21 3.77 -17.45
C GLN A 45 9.30 3.79 -15.92
N GLY A 46 8.89 2.69 -15.28
CA GLY A 46 8.92 2.56 -13.83
C GLY A 46 7.59 2.78 -13.12
N MET A 47 6.58 3.35 -13.78
CA MET A 47 5.26 3.55 -13.16
C MET A 47 4.56 2.24 -12.84
N ASN A 48 4.57 1.28 -13.78
CA ASN A 48 4.01 -0.05 -13.57
C ASN A 48 4.68 -0.80 -12.40
N PRO A 49 6.03 -0.85 -12.30
CA PRO A 49 6.73 -1.33 -11.11
C PRO A 49 6.32 -0.63 -9.82
N ALA A 50 6.20 0.71 -9.82
CA ALA A 50 5.82 1.47 -8.63
C ALA A 50 4.40 1.13 -8.17
N VAL A 51 3.43 1.15 -9.08
CA VAL A 51 2.04 0.78 -8.80
C VAL A 51 1.96 -0.64 -8.25
N ARG A 52 2.66 -1.59 -8.87
CA ARG A 52 2.72 -2.97 -8.40
C ARG A 52 3.30 -3.09 -6.99
N ALA A 53 4.40 -2.39 -6.70
CA ALA A 53 5.02 -2.41 -5.38
C ALA A 53 4.08 -1.83 -4.30
N ILE A 54 3.45 -0.68 -4.59
CA ILE A 54 2.51 -0.01 -3.69
C ILE A 54 1.30 -0.91 -3.39
N VAL A 55 0.68 -1.49 -4.41
CA VAL A 55 -0.49 -2.37 -4.24
C VAL A 55 -0.14 -3.60 -3.40
N ARG A 56 0.97 -4.27 -3.74
CA ARG A 56 1.39 -5.47 -3.03
C ARG A 56 1.73 -5.19 -1.57
N MET A 57 2.46 -4.11 -1.29
CA MET A 57 2.78 -3.74 0.08
C MET A 57 1.58 -3.24 0.86
N GLY A 58 0.69 -2.46 0.24
CA GLY A 58 -0.56 -2.03 0.87
C GLY A 58 -1.40 -3.21 1.33
N ILE A 59 -1.58 -4.22 0.46
CA ILE A 59 -2.30 -5.45 0.81
C ILE A 59 -1.57 -6.23 1.92
N TYR A 60 -0.25 -6.40 1.83
CA TYR A 60 0.54 -7.08 2.87
C TYR A 60 0.41 -6.38 4.24
N LEU A 61 0.32 -5.06 4.23
CA LEU A 61 0.13 -4.22 5.41
C LEU A 61 -1.30 -4.18 5.93
N GLY A 62 -2.25 -4.86 5.28
CA GLY A 62 -3.66 -4.93 5.70
C GLY A 62 -4.54 -3.80 5.14
N CYS A 63 -4.01 -2.91 4.30
CA CYS A 63 -4.81 -1.83 3.71
C CYS A 63 -5.81 -2.38 2.68
N LYS A 64 -6.99 -1.75 2.58
CA LYS A 64 -7.81 -1.83 1.37
C LYS A 64 -7.23 -0.88 0.33
N VAL A 65 -6.64 -1.44 -0.73
CA VAL A 65 -6.02 -0.65 -1.78
C VAL A 65 -7.00 -0.42 -2.92
N TYR A 66 -7.02 0.78 -3.51
CA TYR A 66 -7.89 1.17 -4.60
C TYR A 66 -7.09 1.82 -5.73
N PHE A 67 -7.47 1.53 -6.97
CA PHE A 67 -7.10 2.32 -8.13
C PHE A 67 -8.13 3.42 -8.35
N ILE A 68 -7.63 4.61 -8.69
CA ILE A 68 -8.44 5.65 -9.27
C ILE A 68 -8.02 5.78 -10.74
N HIS A 69 -8.96 5.51 -11.63
CA HIS A 69 -8.78 5.65 -13.07
C HIS A 69 -8.95 7.12 -13.50
N GLU A 70 -8.45 7.50 -14.67
CA GLU A 70 -8.55 8.89 -15.19
C GLU A 70 -7.95 9.97 -14.26
N GLY A 71 -6.99 9.58 -13.43
CA GLY A 71 -6.27 10.46 -12.52
C GLY A 71 -7.18 11.28 -11.59
N TYR A 72 -6.95 12.59 -11.53
CA TYR A 72 -7.75 13.49 -10.70
C TYR A 72 -9.23 13.52 -11.12
N GLN A 73 -9.53 13.37 -12.41
CA GLN A 73 -10.91 13.43 -12.87
C GLN A 73 -11.71 12.25 -12.32
N GLY A 74 -11.17 11.03 -12.40
CA GLY A 74 -11.86 9.87 -11.83
C GLY A 74 -11.92 9.88 -10.30
N LEU A 75 -11.03 10.62 -9.61
CA LEU A 75 -11.17 10.87 -8.18
C LEU A 75 -12.42 11.71 -7.88
N VAL A 76 -12.64 12.76 -8.68
CA VAL A 76 -13.80 13.65 -8.55
C VAL A 76 -15.08 12.93 -8.95
N ASP A 77 -15.06 12.17 -10.05
CA ASP A 77 -16.23 11.46 -10.56
C ASP A 77 -16.67 10.32 -9.64
N GLY A 78 -15.71 9.68 -8.96
CA GLY A 78 -15.96 8.57 -8.06
C GLY A 78 -16.64 7.37 -8.74
N GLY A 79 -17.43 6.62 -7.97
CA GLY A 79 -18.20 5.48 -8.48
C GLY A 79 -17.32 4.43 -9.16
N ASN A 80 -17.59 4.18 -10.44
CA ASN A 80 -16.88 3.15 -11.22
C ASN A 80 -15.41 3.48 -11.52
N SER A 81 -15.00 4.73 -11.33
CA SER A 81 -13.62 5.19 -11.49
C SER A 81 -12.73 4.80 -10.31
N ILE A 82 -13.32 4.39 -9.17
CA ILE A 82 -12.58 3.92 -8.00
C ILE A 82 -12.81 2.43 -7.84
N ARG A 83 -11.76 1.62 -8.03
CA ARG A 83 -11.86 0.15 -8.01
C ARG A 83 -10.89 -0.44 -7.03
N GLN A 84 -11.35 -1.38 -6.21
CA GLN A 84 -10.49 -2.05 -5.26
C GLN A 84 -9.45 -2.91 -6.01
N ALA A 85 -8.18 -2.72 -5.67
CA ALA A 85 -7.08 -3.50 -6.19
C ALA A 85 -7.00 -4.86 -5.48
N THR A 86 -6.52 -5.86 -6.20
CA THR A 86 -6.25 -7.19 -5.66
C THR A 86 -4.81 -7.57 -5.95
N TRP A 87 -4.34 -8.68 -5.37
CA TRP A 87 -3.02 -9.20 -5.73
C TRP A 87 -2.92 -9.53 -7.23
N ALA A 88 -4.00 -10.07 -7.80
CA ALA A 88 -4.08 -10.44 -9.21
C ALA A 88 -4.05 -9.21 -10.14
N SER A 89 -4.65 -8.08 -9.73
CA SER A 89 -4.78 -6.89 -10.59
C SER A 89 -3.46 -6.21 -10.97
N VAL A 90 -2.33 -6.59 -10.37
CA VAL A 90 -0.98 -6.07 -10.71
C VAL A 90 0.00 -7.19 -11.06
N SER A 91 -0.47 -8.39 -11.38
CA SER A 91 0.41 -9.54 -11.59
C SER A 91 1.13 -9.51 -12.93
N GLY A 92 0.47 -9.10 -14.02
CA GLY A 92 1.04 -9.01 -15.38
C GLY A 92 1.54 -7.62 -15.80
N ILE A 93 1.36 -6.59 -14.97
CA ILE A 93 1.59 -5.18 -15.36
C ILE A 93 3.06 -4.84 -15.67
N LEU A 94 4.01 -5.74 -15.40
CA LEU A 94 5.43 -5.53 -15.71
C LEU A 94 5.80 -5.97 -17.13
N ASP A 95 4.97 -6.81 -17.74
CA ASP A 95 5.21 -7.41 -19.05
C ASP A 95 4.51 -6.61 -20.18
N ASP A 96 3.72 -5.58 -19.80
CA ASP A 96 3.02 -4.64 -20.67
C ASP A 96 3.90 -3.48 -21.16
#